data_AF-A0A1W9TJ18-F1
#
_entry.id   AF-A0A1W9TJ18-F1
#
_cell.length_a   1.000
_cell.length_b   1.000
_cell.length_c   1.000
_cell.angle_alpha   90.00
_cell.angle_beta   90.00
_cell.angle_gamma   90.00
#
_symmetry.space_group_name_H-M   'P 1'
#
loop_
_entity.id
_entity.type
_entity.pdbx_description
1 polymer ?
#
loop_
_entity_poly.entity_id
_entity_poly.type
_entity_poly.pdbx_seq_one_letter_code
_entity_poly.pdbx_strand_id
1 'polypeptide(L)' 'MNSKYKVKKDFEIPLLDEDGVPTEEYVTIKKGEIYSYDGTYTLCGAELRITNENGFFLEINRDSLERDFNKIK' A
#
# COMPACT_ATOMS: atom_id res chain seq x y z
N MET A 1 17.96 -5.58 0.86
CA MET A 1 17.49 -4.72 1.97
C MET A 1 16.05 -4.36 1.67
N ASN A 2 15.10 -4.90 2.43
CA ASN A 2 13.69 -4.58 2.25
C ASN A 2 13.46 -3.14 2.72
N SER A 3 12.84 -2.31 1.88
CA SER A 3 12.52 -0.92 2.26
C SER A 3 11.24 -0.92 3.09
N LYS A 4 11.22 -0.15 4.19
CA LYS A 4 10.04 0.01 5.03
C LYS A 4 9.46 1.40 4.89
N TYR A 5 8.15 1.51 5.01
CA TYR A 5 7.39 2.72 4.81
C TYR A 5 6.38 2.90 5.94
N LYS A 6 6.35 4.08 6.56
CA LYS A 6 5.40 4.43 7.62
C LYS A 6 4.38 5.44 7.11
N VAL A 7 3.10 5.17 7.34
CA VAL A 7 1.99 6.04 6.91
C VAL A 7 2.03 7.39 7.62
N LYS A 8 1.93 8.50 6.89
CA LYS A 8 1.99 9.88 7.40
C LYS A 8 0.70 10.35 8.07
N LYS A 9 -0.44 9.95 7.50
CA LYS A 9 -1.80 10.37 7.90
C LYS A 9 -2.80 9.27 7.54
N ASP A 10 -3.97 9.29 8.18
CA ASP A 10 -5.06 8.41 7.80
C ASP A 10 -5.55 8.74 6.38
N PHE A 11 -5.83 7.71 5.58
CA PHE A 11 -6.49 7.85 4.28
C PHE A 11 -7.29 6.58 3.96
N GLU A 12 -8.21 6.68 3.01
CA GLU A 12 -9.03 5.57 2.55
C GLU A 12 -8.66 5.20 1.13
N ILE A 13 -8.74 3.91 0.84
CA ILE A 13 -8.59 3.37 -0.52
C ILE A 13 -9.73 2.39 -0.79
N PRO A 14 -10.19 2.27 -2.05
CA PRO A 14 -11.17 1.28 -2.40
C PRO A 14 -10.57 -0.13 -2.24
N LEU A 15 -11.40 -1.08 -1.81
CA LEU A 15 -11.09 -2.49 -1.96
C LEU A 15 -11.28 -2.90 -3.42
N LEU A 16 -10.43 -3.79 -3.90
CA LEU A 16 -10.57 -4.38 -5.23
C LEU A 16 -11.13 -5.80 -5.09
N ASP A 17 -11.96 -6.21 -6.04
CA ASP A 17 -12.41 -7.60 -6.17
C ASP A 17 -11.33 -8.50 -6.81
N GLU A 18 -11.69 -9.74 -7.09
CA GLU A 18 -10.79 -10.74 -7.68
C GLU A 18 -10.33 -10.42 -9.11
N ASP A 19 -11.06 -9.55 -9.82
CA ASP A 19 -10.73 -9.09 -11.16
C ASP A 19 -9.92 -7.77 -11.13
N GLY A 20 -9.61 -7.25 -9.95
CA GLY A 20 -8.91 -5.98 -9.77
C GLY A 20 -9.79 -4.75 -9.99
N VAL A 21 -11.12 -4.92 -9.92
CA VAL A 21 -12.10 -3.84 -10.10
C VAL A 21 -12.44 -3.21 -8.73
N PRO A 22 -12.44 -1.87 -8.61
CA PRO A 22 -12.86 -1.21 -7.37
C PRO A 22 -14.30 -1.56 -6.97
N THR A 23 -14.47 -1.95 -5.71
CA THR A 23 -15.79 -2.16 -5.10
C THR A 23 -16.33 -0.87 -4.48
N GLU A 24 -17.54 -0.92 -3.91
CA GLU A 24 -18.09 0.20 -3.12
C GLU A 24 -17.52 0.26 -1.69
N GLU A 25 -16.72 -0.72 -1.30
CA GLU A 25 -16.12 -0.82 0.03
C GLU A 25 -14.74 -0.14 0.07
N TYR A 26 -14.44 0.47 1.22
CA TYR A 26 -13.18 1.17 1.46
C TYR A 26 -12.50 0.60 2.69
N VAL A 27 -11.17 0.60 2.66
CA VAL A 27 -10.34 0.30 3.83
C VAL A 27 -9.61 1.57 4.25
N THR A 28 -9.67 1.86 5.55
CA THR A 28 -8.90 2.96 6.14
C THR A 28 -7.49 2.48 6.45
N ILE A 29 -6.49 3.13 5.86
CA ILE A 29 -5.08 2.96 6.18
C ILE A 29 -4.72 3.93 7.30
N LYS A 30 -4.31 3.42 8.47
CA LYS A 30 -4.09 4.24 9.65
C LYS A 30 -2.71 4.85 9.69
N LYS A 31 -2.63 6.10 10.17
CA LYS A 31 -1.38 6.78 10.46
C LYS A 31 -0.51 5.92 11.36
N GLY A 32 0.75 5.77 10.94
CA GLY A 32 1.75 5.04 11.70
C GLY A 32 1.84 3.56 11.40
N GLU A 33 0.91 2.98 10.62
CA GLU A 33 1.09 1.64 10.07
C GLU A 33 2.38 1.54 9.24
N ILE A 34 2.95 0.33 9.23
CA ILE A 34 4.22 0.04 8.58
C ILE A 34 4.01 -1.01 7.50
N TYR A 35 4.52 -0.70 6.32
CA TYR A 35 4.52 -1.59 5.16
C TYR A 35 5.96 -1.83 4.70
N SER A 36 6.20 -3.03 4.19
CA SER A 36 7.49 -3.45 3.64
C SER A 36 7.39 -3.69 2.15
N TYR A 37 8.39 -3.22 1.41
CA TYR A 37 8.60 -3.57 0.02
C TYR A 37 9.62 -4.69 -0.08
N ASP A 38 9.20 -5.80 -0.69
CA ASP A 38 9.99 -7.01 -0.90
C ASP A 38 10.35 -7.26 -2.37
N GLY A 39 9.95 -6.37 -3.29
CA GLY A 39 10.22 -6.52 -4.73
C GLY A 39 9.26 -7.46 -5.46
N THR A 40 8.13 -7.82 -4.84
CA THR A 40 7.10 -8.66 -5.47
C THR A 40 6.37 -7.95 -6.61
N TYR A 41 5.81 -8.75 -7.51
CA TYR A 41 5.01 -8.30 -8.64
C TYR A 41 3.68 -7.67 -8.19
N THR A 42 3.18 -6.74 -8.98
CA THR A 42 1.85 -6.13 -8.88
C THR A 42 0.84 -6.89 -9.75
N LEU A 43 -0.41 -6.91 -9.33
CA LEU A 43 -1.55 -7.56 -9.97
C LEU A 43 -2.34 -6.60 -10.86
N CYS A 44 -2.47 -5.33 -10.46
CA CYS A 44 -3.35 -4.34 -11.08
C CYS A 44 -2.59 -3.26 -11.88
N GLY A 45 -1.34 -3.54 -12.27
CA GLY A 45 -0.53 -2.62 -13.07
C GLY A 45 0.02 -1.39 -12.31
N ALA A 46 -0.02 -1.40 -10.98
CA ALA A 46 0.69 -0.41 -10.18
C ALA A 46 2.21 -0.56 -10.32
N GLU A 47 2.97 0.41 -9.81
CA GLU A 47 4.44 0.33 -9.88
C GLU A 47 5.04 -0.53 -8.77
N LEU A 48 4.39 -0.59 -7.61
CA LEU A 48 4.93 -1.20 -6.40
C LEU A 48 3.82 -1.90 -5.61
N ARG A 49 4.16 -3.04 -5.02
CA ARG A 49 3.39 -3.72 -3.98
C ARG A 49 4.09 -3.61 -2.63
N ILE A 50 3.39 -3.13 -1.61
CA ILE A 50 3.91 -3.07 -0.23
C ILE A 50 2.99 -3.84 0.71
N THR A 51 3.55 -4.60 1.66
CA THR A 51 2.81 -5.53 2.51
C THR A 51 3.05 -5.22 3.99
N ASN A 52 2.00 -5.22 4.81
CA ASN A 52 2.12 -5.08 6.27
C ASN A 52 2.33 -6.44 6.96
N GLU A 53 2.50 -6.44 8.28
CA GLU A 53 2.77 -7.66 9.05
C GLU A 53 1.63 -8.69 9.03
N ASN A 54 0.40 -8.25 8.76
CA ASN A 54 -0.78 -9.10 8.67
C ASN A 54 -0.96 -9.74 7.28
N GLY A 55 -0.04 -9.49 6.36
CA GLY A 55 -0.12 -9.98 4.98
C GLY A 55 -1.05 -9.16 4.07
N PHE A 56 -1.67 -8.10 4.58
CA PHE A 56 -2.43 -7.16 3.77
C PHE A 56 -1.46 -6.31 2.93
N PHE A 57 -1.77 -6.15 1.66
CA PHE A 57 -0.89 -5.45 0.71
C PHE A 57 -1.61 -4.32 -0.01
N LEU A 58 -0.82 -3.33 -0.40
CA LEU A 58 -1.23 -2.19 -1.20
C LEU A 58 -0.47 -2.21 -2.51
N GLU A 59 -1.19 -1.94 -3.59
CA GLU A 59 -0.61 -1.66 -4.90
C GLU A 59 -0.69 -0.17 -5.17
N ILE A 60 0.47 0.47 -5.24
CA ILE A 60 0.57 1.93 -5.32
C ILE A 60 1.67 2.35 -6.29
N ASN A 61 1.51 3.55 -6.84
CA ASN A 61 2.54 4.23 -7.62
C ASN A 61 3.50 5.02 -6.71
N ARG A 62 4.69 5.36 -7.21
CA ARG A 62 5.70 6.13 -6.48
C ARG A 62 5.16 7.46 -5.96
N ASP A 63 4.33 8.15 -6.74
CA ASP A 63 3.74 9.43 -6.33
C ASP A 63 2.90 9.31 -5.06
N SER A 64 2.05 8.27 -4.96
CA SER A 64 1.25 8.03 -3.75
C SER A 64 2.13 7.59 -2.58
N LEU A 65 3.17 6.79 -2.84
CA LEU A 65 4.13 6.38 -1.82
C LEU A 65 4.84 7.61 -1.22
N GLU A 66 5.36 8.51 -2.05
CA GLU A 66 6.05 9.72 -1.61
C GLU A 66 5.11 10.71 -0.92
N ARG A 67 3.87 10.82 -1.38
CA ARG A 67 2.86 11.68 -0.77
C ARG A 67 2.46 11.20 0.61
N ASP A 68 2.12 9.91 0.75
CA ASP A 68 1.41 9.39 1.92
C ASP A 68 2.29 8.60 2.91
N PHE A 69 3.53 8.26 2.54
CA PHE A 69 4.44 7.46 3.38
C PHE A 69 5.81 8.12 3.60
N ASN A 70 6.41 7.86 4.75
CA ASN A 70 7.81 8.15 5.03
C ASN A 70 8.62 6.86 4.94
N LYS A 71 9.70 6.86 4.15
CA LYS A 71 10.67 5.75 4.17
C LYS A 71 11.38 5.70 5.52
N ILE A 72 11.46 4.52 6.14
CA ILE A 72 12.13 4.29 7.42
C ILE A 72 13.24 3.24 7.27
N LYS A 73 14.23 3.28 8.17
CA LYS A 73 15.34 2.32 8.22
C LYS A 73 14.96 1.06 8.99
#